data_AF-A0A8S7JXE7-F1
#
_entry.id   AF-A0A8S7JXE7-F1
#
_cell.length_a   1.000
_cell.length_b   1.000
_cell.length_c   1.000
_cell.angle_alpha   90.00
_cell.angle_beta   90.00
_cell.angle_gamma   90.00
#
_symmetry.space_group_name_H-M   'P 1'
#
loop_
_entity.id
_entity.type
_entity.pdbx_description
1 polymer ?
#
loop_
_entity_poly.entity_id
_entity_poly.type
_entity_poly.pdbx_seq_one_letter_code
_entity_poly.pdbx_strand_id
1 'polypeptide(L)'
;MAVIDLSQLPAPQIVDVPDFETLLAERKAEFVALHPKDEQEAVMRTLELESEPVTKLLQENAYRELLLRQRINEAAQAVMVAYAMGGDLDQLAANYNVKRLTVTPADDDAVPPVAAVMESDEALRLRVPAAFEGLSVAGPTAAYEFHARSADGRVADASATSPAPAEVVLTVLSREGDGTAEKDLLDVVEKALNSENVRPVADRLTVRSAEIIPYRVEATIFLYPGPEAEPVMAAAKASLQRYIASQTRLGRDIRRSAIFAALHVEGVQRVELASPQADVVLNKTQAASCSQWSVTNGGTDE
;
A
#
# COMPACT_ATOMS: atom_id res chain seq x y z
N MET A 1 -2.42 -12.09 13.88
CA MET A 1 -1.21 -11.24 13.86
C MET A 1 -1.48 -10.13 12.85
N ALA A 2 -1.17 -8.86 13.12
CA ALA A 2 -1.36 -7.83 12.11
C ALA A 2 -0.40 -8.13 10.94
N VAL A 3 -0.93 -8.34 9.74
CA VAL A 3 -0.10 -8.50 8.54
C VAL A 3 0.67 -7.19 8.37
N ILE A 4 1.99 -7.25 8.59
CA ILE A 4 2.89 -6.10 8.42
C ILE A 4 2.91 -5.79 6.92
N ASP A 5 2.72 -4.52 6.57
CA ASP A 5 2.87 -4.07 5.19
C ASP A 5 4.36 -4.07 4.81
N LEU A 6 4.79 -5.14 4.14
CA LEU A 6 6.19 -5.33 3.78
C LEU A 6 6.68 -4.32 2.74
N SER A 7 5.79 -3.64 2.01
CA SER A 7 6.19 -2.63 1.03
C SER A 7 6.75 -1.36 1.67
N GLN A 8 6.57 -1.18 2.98
CA GLN A 8 7.16 -0.07 3.73
C GLN A 8 8.64 -0.28 4.07
N LEU A 9 9.16 -1.50 3.84
CA LEU A 9 10.59 -1.77 3.98
C LEU A 9 11.36 -1.20 2.79
N PRO A 10 12.60 -0.72 2.99
CA PRO A 10 13.42 -0.22 1.89
C PRO A 10 13.62 -1.31 0.84
N ALA A 11 13.46 -0.95 -0.43
CA ALA A 11 13.64 -1.89 -1.53
C ALA A 11 15.05 -2.50 -1.49
N PRO A 12 15.19 -3.82 -1.67
CA PRO A 12 16.49 -4.44 -1.70
C PRO A 12 17.25 -4.00 -2.94
N GLN A 13 18.54 -3.75 -2.76
CA GLN A 13 19.49 -3.53 -3.85
C GLN A 13 20.21 -4.86 -4.12
N ILE A 14 19.81 -5.55 -5.19
CA ILE A 14 20.38 -6.85 -5.56
C ILE A 14 21.71 -6.68 -6.26
N VAL A 15 21.83 -5.64 -7.08
CA VAL A 15 23.07 -5.23 -7.73
C VAL A 15 23.38 -3.80 -7.36
N ASP A 16 24.64 -3.55 -7.00
CA ASP A 16 25.13 -2.21 -6.71
C ASP A 16 24.97 -1.29 -7.94
N VAL A 17 24.43 -0.10 -7.69
CA VAL A 17 24.21 0.95 -8.69
C VAL A 17 25.10 2.12 -8.30
N PRO A 18 26.40 2.07 -8.65
CA PRO A 18 27.30 3.20 -8.47
C PRO A 18 26.81 4.40 -9.29
N ASP A 19 27.26 5.60 -8.91
CA ASP A 19 27.01 6.78 -9.71
C ASP A 19 27.76 6.74 -11.05
N PHE A 20 27.31 7.57 -11.98
CA PHE A 20 27.84 7.61 -13.34
C PHE A 20 29.34 7.90 -13.41
N GLU A 21 29.84 8.83 -12.59
CA GLU A 21 31.24 9.26 -12.64
C GLU A 21 32.17 8.16 -12.12
N THR A 22 31.75 7.44 -11.08
CA THR A 22 32.45 6.25 -10.59
C THR A 22 32.58 5.19 -11.69
N LEU A 23 31.49 4.84 -12.37
CA LEU A 23 31.53 3.88 -13.49
C LEU A 23 32.40 4.36 -14.65
N LEU A 24 32.29 5.64 -15.02
CA LEU A 24 33.08 6.20 -16.12
C LEU A 24 34.58 6.15 -15.80
N ALA A 25 34.96 6.47 -14.56
CA ALA A 25 36.35 6.40 -14.11
C ALA A 25 36.88 4.95 -14.16
N GLU A 26 36.11 3.98 -13.67
CA GLU A 26 36.44 2.56 -13.77
C GLU A 26 36.63 2.12 -15.23
N ARG A 27 35.70 2.48 -16.12
CA ARG A 27 35.76 2.14 -17.54
C ARG A 27 36.94 2.78 -18.27
N LYS A 28 37.25 4.04 -17.97
CA LYS A 28 38.46 4.72 -18.50
C LYS A 28 39.73 4.00 -18.03
N ALA A 29 39.79 3.59 -16.76
CA ALA A 29 40.93 2.85 -16.22
C ALA A 29 41.07 1.46 -16.88
N GLU A 30 39.97 0.73 -17.06
CA GLU A 30 39.95 -0.55 -17.79
C GLU A 30 40.42 -0.37 -19.24
N PHE A 31 39.93 0.65 -19.94
CA PHE A 31 40.33 0.94 -21.32
C PHE A 31 41.84 1.22 -21.41
N VAL A 32 42.38 2.04 -20.51
CA VAL A 32 43.83 2.32 -20.44
C VAL A 32 44.62 1.04 -20.20
N ALA A 33 44.14 0.15 -19.32
CA ALA A 33 44.83 -1.09 -19.00
C ALA A 33 44.96 -2.06 -20.20
N LEU A 34 44.13 -1.91 -21.24
CA LEU A 34 44.22 -2.69 -22.47
C LEU A 34 45.37 -2.25 -23.39
N HIS A 35 45.97 -1.08 -23.16
CA HIS A 35 47.10 -0.57 -23.93
C HIS A 35 48.47 -1.01 -23.37
N PRO A 36 49.52 -1.09 -24.23
CA PRO A 36 50.90 -1.29 -23.79
C PRO A 36 51.34 -0.25 -22.75
N LYS A 37 52.14 -0.65 -21.75
CA LYS A 37 52.51 0.20 -20.60
C LYS A 37 53.15 1.54 -20.98
N ASP A 38 53.90 1.55 -22.08
CA ASP A 38 54.56 2.73 -22.64
C ASP A 38 53.58 3.72 -23.30
N GLU A 39 52.39 3.28 -23.67
CA GLU A 39 51.33 4.11 -24.28
C GLU A 39 50.28 4.58 -23.27
N GLN A 40 50.17 3.93 -22.10
CA GLN A 40 49.11 4.18 -21.12
C GLN A 40 49.00 5.65 -20.67
N GLU A 41 50.12 6.32 -20.39
CA GLU A 41 50.12 7.72 -19.95
C GLU A 41 49.63 8.68 -21.05
N ALA A 42 49.88 8.36 -22.31
CA ALA A 42 49.38 9.14 -23.44
C ALA A 42 47.86 8.95 -23.58
N VAL A 43 47.38 7.70 -23.52
CA VAL A 43 45.96 7.35 -23.62
C VAL A 43 45.15 7.98 -22.48
N MET A 44 45.64 7.92 -21.24
CA MET A 44 44.99 8.55 -20.09
C MET A 44 44.71 10.04 -20.33
N ARG A 45 45.73 10.79 -20.79
CA ARG A 45 45.59 12.23 -21.10
C ARG A 45 44.60 12.48 -22.24
N THR A 46 44.57 11.62 -23.25
CA THR A 46 43.61 11.74 -24.35
C THR A 46 42.17 11.56 -23.86
N LEU A 47 41.93 10.62 -22.95
CA LEU A 47 40.60 10.35 -22.38
C LEU A 47 40.10 11.43 -21.39
N GLU A 48 40.94 12.38 -20.98
CA GLU A 48 40.50 13.58 -20.23
C GLU A 48 39.77 14.58 -21.14
N LEU A 49 39.93 14.49 -22.46
CA LEU A 49 39.24 15.36 -23.40
C LEU A 49 37.81 14.87 -23.64
N GLU A 50 36.82 15.71 -23.30
CA GLU A 50 35.39 15.45 -23.58
C GLU A 50 35.07 15.41 -25.08
N SER A 51 35.90 16.06 -25.91
CA SER A 51 35.75 16.01 -27.37
C SER A 51 36.21 14.69 -27.98
N GLU A 52 36.99 13.88 -27.25
CA GLU A 52 37.54 12.62 -27.74
C GLU A 52 36.41 11.61 -28.01
N PRO A 53 36.31 11.05 -29.24
CA PRO A 53 35.27 10.09 -29.57
C PRO A 53 35.21 8.87 -28.65
N VAL A 54 36.36 8.37 -28.18
CA VAL A 54 36.40 7.24 -27.24
C VAL A 54 35.79 7.62 -25.89
N THR A 55 36.05 8.83 -25.38
CA THR A 55 35.42 9.32 -24.13
C THR A 55 33.90 9.30 -24.24
N LYS A 56 33.34 9.74 -25.38
CA LYS A 56 31.89 9.71 -25.63
C LYS A 56 31.33 8.28 -25.70
N LEU A 57 32.07 7.34 -26.31
CA LEU A 57 31.67 5.94 -26.34
C LEU A 57 31.68 5.32 -24.94
N LEU A 58 32.68 5.62 -24.11
CA LEU A 58 32.74 5.15 -22.73
C LEU A 58 31.62 5.75 -21.87
N GLN A 59 31.25 7.00 -22.10
CA GLN A 59 30.09 7.63 -21.46
C GLN A 59 28.76 6.94 -21.85
N GLU A 60 28.53 6.66 -23.13
CA GLU A 60 27.35 5.91 -23.59
C GLU A 60 27.32 4.51 -22.96
N ASN A 61 28.47 3.83 -22.91
CA ASN A 61 28.59 2.51 -22.30
C ASN A 61 28.29 2.52 -20.79
N ALA A 62 28.86 3.47 -20.04
CA ALA A 62 28.60 3.65 -18.61
C ALA A 62 27.12 3.95 -18.35
N TYR A 63 26.49 4.79 -19.17
CA TYR A 63 25.07 5.08 -19.07
C TYR A 63 24.21 3.84 -19.32
N ARG A 64 24.55 3.04 -20.34
CA ARG A 64 23.83 1.80 -20.64
C ARG A 64 23.98 0.76 -19.52
N GLU A 65 25.15 0.66 -18.92
CA GLU A 65 25.38 -0.21 -17.76
C GLU A 65 24.56 0.23 -16.55
N LEU A 66 24.53 1.54 -16.25
CA LEU A 66 23.71 2.09 -15.17
C LEU A 66 22.23 1.70 -15.33
N LEU A 67 21.68 1.91 -16.53
CA LEU A 67 20.30 1.53 -16.85
C LEU A 67 20.08 0.01 -16.75
N LEU A 68 21.06 -0.80 -17.16
CA LEU A 68 20.95 -2.25 -17.05
C LEU A 68 20.93 -2.70 -15.59
N ARG A 69 21.80 -2.15 -14.74
CA ARG A 69 21.84 -2.45 -13.30
C ARG A 69 20.54 -2.01 -12.61
N GLN A 70 20.02 -0.83 -12.96
CA GLN A 70 18.70 -0.37 -12.51
C GLN A 70 17.60 -1.34 -12.92
N ARG A 71 17.56 -1.74 -14.21
CA ARG A 71 16.56 -2.69 -14.72
C ARG A 71 16.64 -4.06 -14.04
N ILE A 72 17.84 -4.53 -13.66
CA ILE A 72 18.00 -5.77 -12.89
C ILE A 72 17.37 -5.63 -11.50
N ASN A 73 17.59 -4.50 -10.81
CA ASN A 73 16.97 -4.25 -9.52
C ASN A 73 15.44 -4.15 -9.63
N GLU A 74 14.92 -3.45 -10.63
CA GLU A 74 13.47 -3.36 -10.90
C GLU A 74 12.87 -4.74 -11.21
N ALA A 75 13.53 -5.56 -12.04
CA ALA A 75 13.10 -6.92 -12.32
C ALA A 75 13.13 -7.83 -11.08
N ALA A 76 14.11 -7.64 -10.18
CA ALA A 76 14.15 -8.36 -8.92
C ALA A 76 13.04 -7.93 -7.96
N GLN A 77 12.67 -6.65 -7.93
CA GLN A 77 11.55 -6.16 -7.15
C GLN A 77 10.21 -6.72 -7.68
N ALA A 78 10.05 -6.83 -9.00
CA ALA A 78 8.85 -7.38 -9.64
C ALA A 78 8.56 -8.85 -9.25
N VAL A 79 9.57 -9.63 -8.83
CA VAL A 79 9.37 -11.01 -8.36
C VAL A 79 9.19 -11.13 -6.84
N MET A 80 9.11 -10.00 -6.12
CA MET A 80 8.88 -9.94 -4.68
C MET A 80 7.50 -9.39 -4.38
N VAL A 81 6.67 -10.14 -3.65
CA VAL A 81 5.29 -9.72 -3.29
C VAL A 81 5.24 -8.32 -2.66
N ALA A 82 6.27 -7.94 -1.90
CA ALA A 82 6.37 -6.63 -1.27
C ALA A 82 6.43 -5.45 -2.26
N TYR A 83 7.01 -5.65 -3.46
CA TYR A 83 7.27 -4.57 -4.42
C TYR A 83 6.61 -4.77 -5.78
N ALA A 84 6.20 -5.99 -6.11
CA ALA A 84 5.50 -6.32 -7.35
C ALA A 84 4.20 -5.51 -7.47
N MET A 85 3.89 -5.09 -8.70
CA MET A 85 2.72 -4.30 -9.06
C MET A 85 2.02 -4.89 -10.29
N GLY A 86 0.73 -4.60 -10.44
CA GLY A 86 -0.07 -5.01 -11.59
C GLY A 86 0.04 -6.50 -11.92
N GLY A 87 0.35 -6.81 -13.19
CA GLY A 87 0.40 -8.18 -13.71
C GLY A 87 1.45 -9.07 -13.05
N ASP A 88 2.57 -8.51 -12.57
CA ASP A 88 3.59 -9.30 -11.87
C ASP A 88 3.08 -9.77 -10.52
N LEU A 89 2.37 -8.89 -9.79
CA LEU A 89 1.72 -9.26 -8.53
C LEU A 89 0.61 -10.30 -8.77
N ASP A 90 -0.13 -10.20 -9.87
CA ASP A 90 -1.16 -11.17 -10.23
C ASP A 90 -0.56 -12.57 -10.46
N GLN A 91 0.59 -12.66 -11.14
CA GLN A 91 1.30 -13.93 -11.34
C GLN A 91 1.82 -14.51 -10.02
N LEU A 92 2.36 -13.66 -9.14
CA LEU A 92 2.79 -14.11 -7.81
C LEU A 92 1.61 -14.58 -6.96
N ALA A 93 0.47 -13.88 -7.01
CA ALA A 93 -0.75 -14.27 -6.31
C ALA A 93 -1.28 -15.62 -6.80
N ALA A 94 -1.18 -15.89 -8.10
CA ALA A 94 -1.62 -17.15 -8.70
C ALA A 94 -0.88 -18.38 -8.13
N ASN A 95 0.39 -18.24 -7.73
CA ASN A 95 1.15 -19.32 -7.07
C ASN A 95 0.52 -19.78 -5.73
N TYR A 96 -0.29 -18.92 -5.13
CA TYR A 96 -0.99 -19.18 -3.87
C TYR A 96 -2.49 -19.39 -4.05
N ASN A 97 -2.94 -19.62 -5.31
CA ASN A 97 -4.35 -19.72 -5.68
C ASN A 97 -5.18 -18.49 -5.27
N VAL A 98 -4.54 -17.32 -5.24
CA VAL A 98 -5.19 -16.03 -5.02
C VAL A 98 -5.33 -15.33 -6.37
N LYS A 99 -6.50 -14.73 -6.61
CA LYS A 99 -6.77 -13.90 -7.78
C LYS A 99 -7.24 -12.52 -7.34
N ARG A 100 -6.94 -11.52 -8.16
CA ARG A 100 -7.48 -10.17 -8.02
C ARG A 100 -8.99 -10.20 -8.13
N LEU A 101 -9.66 -9.58 -7.16
CA LEU A 101 -11.12 -9.52 -7.13
C LEU A 101 -11.64 -8.31 -7.91
N THR A 102 -12.82 -8.45 -8.49
CA THR A 102 -13.59 -7.32 -9.00
C THR A 102 -14.36 -6.71 -7.84
N VAL A 103 -14.16 -5.41 -7.59
CA VAL A 103 -14.86 -4.65 -6.55
C VAL A 103 -16.19 -4.14 -7.10
N THR A 104 -16.15 -3.53 -8.28
CA THR A 104 -17.34 -3.04 -8.99
C THR A 104 -17.29 -3.59 -10.42
N PRO A 105 -18.34 -4.29 -10.88
CA PRO A 105 -18.38 -4.82 -12.24
C PRO A 105 -18.34 -3.68 -13.27
N ALA A 106 -17.94 -4.01 -14.50
CA ALA A 106 -18.04 -3.07 -15.61
C ALA A 106 -19.53 -2.80 -15.94
N ASP A 107 -19.80 -1.58 -16.39
CA ASP A 107 -21.09 -1.17 -16.94
C ASP A 107 -20.87 -0.71 -18.39
N ASP A 108 -21.11 -1.63 -19.31
CA ASP A 108 -20.99 -1.39 -20.76
C ASP A 108 -22.17 -0.60 -21.32
N ASP A 109 -23.28 -0.51 -20.57
CA ASP A 109 -24.50 0.21 -20.97
C ASP A 109 -24.45 1.70 -20.57
N ALA A 110 -23.59 2.07 -19.62
CA ALA A 110 -23.31 3.46 -19.27
C ALA A 110 -22.68 4.23 -20.46
N VAL A 111 -22.99 5.53 -20.56
CA VAL A 111 -22.44 6.41 -21.60
C VAL A 111 -21.64 7.55 -20.96
N PRO A 112 -20.30 7.56 -21.08
CA PRO A 112 -19.43 6.53 -21.67
C PRO A 112 -19.35 5.23 -20.83
N PRO A 113 -18.95 4.09 -21.43
CA PRO A 113 -18.81 2.82 -20.71
C PRO A 113 -17.88 2.93 -19.51
N VAL A 114 -18.28 2.33 -18.39
CA VAL A 114 -17.53 2.36 -17.13
C VAL A 114 -16.79 1.04 -16.96
N ALA A 115 -15.45 1.09 -16.96
CA ALA A 115 -14.63 -0.10 -16.73
C ALA A 115 -14.79 -0.64 -15.30
N ALA A 116 -14.60 -1.95 -15.15
CA ALA A 116 -14.64 -2.60 -13.85
C ALA A 116 -13.57 -2.02 -12.91
N VAL A 117 -13.95 -1.78 -11.65
CA VAL A 117 -13.02 -1.42 -10.59
C VAL A 117 -12.48 -2.71 -9.99
N MET A 118 -11.18 -2.94 -10.16
CA MET A 118 -10.49 -4.10 -9.61
C MET A 118 -9.90 -3.78 -8.23
N GLU A 119 -9.69 -4.81 -7.44
CA GLU A 119 -8.95 -4.75 -6.18
C GLU A 119 -7.56 -4.13 -6.39
N SER A 120 -7.12 -3.25 -5.48
CA SER A 120 -5.83 -2.57 -5.58
C SER A 120 -4.65 -3.50 -5.27
N ASP A 121 -3.44 -3.11 -5.70
CA ASP A 121 -2.23 -3.88 -5.43
C ASP A 121 -1.95 -4.02 -3.94
N GLU A 122 -2.23 -2.99 -3.14
CA GLU A 122 -2.05 -3.04 -1.68
C GLU A 122 -2.99 -4.06 -1.02
N ALA A 123 -4.24 -4.13 -1.47
CA ALA A 123 -5.20 -5.10 -0.95
C ALA A 123 -4.82 -6.54 -1.35
N LEU A 124 -4.48 -6.75 -2.63
CA LEU A 124 -4.04 -8.05 -3.12
C LEU A 124 -2.76 -8.52 -2.42
N ARG A 125 -1.78 -7.63 -2.26
CA ARG A 125 -0.50 -7.89 -1.59
C ARG A 125 -0.67 -8.39 -0.16
N LEU A 126 -1.68 -7.91 0.57
CA LEU A 126 -1.98 -8.40 1.92
C LEU A 126 -2.63 -9.79 1.92
N ARG A 127 -3.38 -10.13 0.88
CA ARG A 127 -4.05 -11.44 0.76
C ARG A 127 -3.10 -12.56 0.37
N VAL A 128 -2.06 -12.28 -0.42
CA VAL A 128 -1.07 -13.28 -0.84
C VAL A 128 -0.43 -14.03 0.34
N PRO A 129 0.21 -13.38 1.33
CA PRO A 129 0.76 -14.08 2.49
C PRO A 129 -0.35 -14.65 3.40
N ALA A 130 -1.52 -14.00 3.47
CA ALA A 130 -2.66 -14.51 4.25
C ALA A 130 -3.23 -15.82 3.67
N ALA A 131 -2.93 -16.17 2.41
CA ALA A 131 -3.31 -17.46 1.84
C ALA A 131 -2.76 -18.64 2.63
N PHE A 132 -1.59 -18.49 3.26
CA PHE A 132 -1.04 -19.54 4.13
C PHE A 132 -1.90 -19.79 5.39
N GLU A 133 -2.53 -18.75 5.93
CA GLU A 133 -3.47 -18.89 7.04
C GLU A 133 -4.73 -19.66 6.60
N GLY A 134 -5.14 -19.47 5.34
CA GLY A 134 -6.27 -20.17 4.72
C GLY A 134 -6.06 -21.66 4.45
N LEU A 135 -4.82 -22.16 4.49
CA LEU A 135 -4.50 -23.59 4.28
C LEU A 135 -4.94 -24.47 5.47
N SER A 136 -5.14 -23.87 6.64
CA SER A 136 -5.54 -24.61 7.83
C SER A 136 -7.03 -24.95 7.80
N VAL A 137 -7.33 -26.25 7.85
CA VAL A 137 -8.70 -26.78 7.98
C VAL A 137 -9.16 -26.90 9.43
N ALA A 138 -8.32 -26.52 10.39
CA ALA A 138 -8.62 -26.57 11.83
C ALA A 138 -9.36 -25.32 12.35
N GLY A 139 -9.74 -24.40 11.46
CA GLY A 139 -10.51 -23.19 11.79
C GLY A 139 -9.79 -22.16 12.67
N PRO A 140 -8.51 -21.83 12.45
CA PRO A 140 -7.93 -20.69 13.15
C PRO A 140 -8.65 -19.39 12.73
N THR A 141 -8.68 -18.39 13.63
CA THR A 141 -9.28 -17.08 13.37
C THR A 141 -8.85 -16.48 12.02
N ALA A 142 -7.56 -16.56 11.69
CA ALA A 142 -7.01 -15.99 10.46
C ALA A 142 -7.49 -16.71 9.18
N ALA A 143 -7.85 -18.00 9.25
CA ALA A 143 -8.41 -18.72 8.10
C ALA A 143 -9.80 -18.16 7.75
N TYR A 144 -10.66 -17.95 8.75
CA TYR A 144 -11.97 -17.33 8.55
C TYR A 144 -11.85 -15.92 7.94
N GLU A 145 -10.91 -15.11 8.46
CA GLU A 145 -10.67 -13.76 7.94
C GLU A 145 -10.17 -13.77 6.50
N PHE A 146 -9.26 -14.70 6.14
CA PHE A 146 -8.77 -14.85 4.77
C PHE A 146 -9.88 -15.29 3.79
N HIS A 147 -10.65 -16.32 4.15
CA HIS A 147 -11.73 -16.84 3.30
C HIS A 147 -12.84 -15.81 3.13
N ALA A 148 -13.17 -15.05 4.18
CA ALA A 148 -14.11 -13.93 4.11
C ALA A 148 -13.66 -12.83 3.16
N ARG A 149 -12.42 -12.35 3.29
CA ARG A 149 -11.85 -11.32 2.41
C ARG A 149 -11.65 -11.80 0.97
N SER A 150 -11.59 -13.11 0.75
CA SER A 150 -11.44 -13.71 -0.59
C SER A 150 -12.77 -14.06 -1.25
N ALA A 151 -13.90 -13.93 -0.54
CA ALA A 151 -15.21 -14.30 -1.05
C ALA A 151 -15.75 -13.31 -2.11
N ASP A 152 -15.54 -12.00 -1.89
CA ASP A 152 -16.08 -10.92 -2.72
C ASP A 152 -15.19 -9.67 -2.62
N GLY A 153 -14.98 -8.93 -3.72
CA GLY A 153 -14.13 -7.74 -3.75
C GLY A 153 -14.68 -6.55 -2.96
N ARG A 154 -16.00 -6.57 -2.67
CA ARG A 154 -16.67 -5.57 -1.83
C ARG A 154 -16.31 -5.71 -0.35
N VAL A 155 -15.71 -6.84 0.09
CA VAL A 155 -15.22 -6.97 1.47
C VAL A 155 -13.97 -6.10 1.63
N ALA A 156 -14.08 -5.05 2.45
CA ALA A 156 -12.95 -4.20 2.83
C ALA A 156 -12.09 -4.87 3.89
N ASP A 157 -12.74 -5.44 4.90
CA ASP A 157 -12.10 -6.09 6.02
C ASP A 157 -13.02 -7.16 6.64
N ALA A 158 -12.44 -8.12 7.35
CA ALA A 158 -13.17 -9.12 8.11
C ALA A 158 -12.40 -9.45 9.40
N SER A 159 -13.15 -9.66 10.49
CA SER A 159 -12.62 -10.11 11.77
C SER A 159 -13.43 -11.30 12.26
N ALA A 160 -12.74 -12.36 12.68
CA ALA A 160 -13.39 -13.51 13.30
C ALA A 160 -13.15 -13.52 14.82
N THR A 161 -14.19 -13.87 15.58
CA THR A 161 -14.12 -13.99 17.04
C THR A 161 -14.90 -15.22 17.49
N SER A 162 -14.55 -15.77 18.65
CA SER A 162 -15.24 -16.92 19.22
C SER A 162 -15.68 -16.61 20.66
N PRO A 163 -16.92 -16.12 20.86
CA PRO A 163 -17.42 -15.78 22.19
C PRO A 163 -17.69 -17.01 23.06
N ALA A 164 -17.95 -18.17 22.44
CA ALA A 164 -18.17 -19.45 23.09
C ALA A 164 -17.59 -20.60 22.25
N PRO A 165 -17.32 -21.78 22.84
CA PRO A 165 -16.81 -22.93 22.11
C PRO A 165 -17.67 -23.31 20.90
N ALA A 166 -17.02 -23.53 19.76
CA ALA A 166 -17.65 -23.85 18.48
C ALA A 166 -18.71 -22.81 18.03
N GLU A 167 -18.52 -21.55 18.42
CA GLU A 167 -19.27 -20.40 17.92
C GLU A 167 -18.28 -19.43 17.28
N VAL A 168 -18.46 -19.18 15.98
CA VAL A 168 -17.62 -18.27 15.20
C VAL A 168 -18.48 -17.10 14.75
N VAL A 169 -18.16 -15.91 15.24
CA VAL A 169 -18.78 -14.66 14.82
C VAL A 169 -17.83 -13.95 13.88
N LEU A 170 -18.19 -13.94 12.60
CA LEU A 170 -17.49 -13.23 11.54
C LEU A 170 -18.14 -11.86 11.34
N THR A 171 -17.36 -10.81 11.55
CA THR A 171 -17.78 -9.44 11.31
C THR A 171 -17.18 -8.95 9.99
N VAL A 172 -18.02 -8.44 9.09
CA VAL A 172 -17.66 -8.01 7.74
C VAL A 172 -17.78 -6.50 7.63
N LEU A 173 -16.74 -5.85 7.11
CA LEU A 173 -16.74 -4.44 6.74
C LEU A 173 -16.85 -4.35 5.22
N SER A 174 -17.84 -3.60 4.73
CA SER A 174 -18.00 -3.31 3.31
C SER A 174 -17.03 -2.22 2.85
N ARG A 175 -16.65 -2.25 1.58
CA ARG A 175 -15.93 -1.19 0.90
C ARG A 175 -16.87 -0.09 0.38
N GLU A 176 -18.16 -0.40 0.31
CA GLU A 176 -19.20 0.49 -0.18
C GLU A 176 -19.78 1.33 0.96
N GLY A 177 -20.31 2.51 0.60
CA GLY A 177 -21.02 3.38 1.54
C GLY A 177 -20.16 3.79 2.74
N ASP A 178 -20.74 3.66 3.94
CA ASP A 178 -20.10 3.98 5.22
C ASP A 178 -19.33 2.80 5.85
N GLY A 179 -19.30 1.66 5.17
CA GLY A 179 -18.73 0.41 5.65
C GLY A 179 -19.76 -0.64 6.08
N THR A 180 -21.05 -0.29 6.13
CA THR A 180 -22.11 -1.26 6.44
C THR A 180 -22.21 -2.33 5.35
N ALA A 181 -22.17 -3.60 5.75
CA ALA A 181 -22.33 -4.73 4.84
C ALA A 181 -23.80 -5.12 4.70
N GLU A 182 -24.33 -4.93 3.49
CA GLU A 182 -25.70 -5.32 3.15
C GLU A 182 -25.89 -6.84 3.13
N LYS A 183 -27.15 -7.27 3.22
CA LYS A 183 -27.50 -8.68 3.37
C LYS A 183 -26.97 -9.56 2.23
N ASP A 184 -26.97 -9.07 1.00
CA ASP A 184 -26.47 -9.79 -0.16
C ASP A 184 -24.97 -10.11 -0.06
N LEU A 185 -24.16 -9.16 0.42
CA LEU A 185 -22.73 -9.36 0.68
C LEU A 185 -22.52 -10.36 1.83
N LEU A 186 -23.29 -10.24 2.92
CA LEU A 186 -23.23 -11.18 4.04
C LEU A 186 -23.59 -12.61 3.60
N ASP A 187 -24.61 -12.77 2.75
CA ASP A 187 -25.03 -14.07 2.23
C ASP A 187 -23.95 -14.70 1.31
N VAL A 188 -23.24 -13.89 0.50
CA VAL A 188 -22.09 -14.35 -0.32
C VAL A 188 -20.95 -14.85 0.56
N VAL A 189 -20.59 -14.08 1.59
CA VAL A 189 -19.55 -14.44 2.55
C VAL A 189 -19.95 -15.70 3.32
N GLU A 190 -21.16 -15.76 3.86
CA GLU A 190 -21.66 -16.93 4.58
C GLU A 190 -21.64 -18.19 3.72
N LYS A 191 -22.05 -18.10 2.45
CA LYS A 191 -21.99 -19.22 1.50
C LYS A 191 -20.54 -19.69 1.26
N ALA A 192 -19.61 -18.76 1.09
CA ALA A 192 -18.20 -19.10 0.87
C ALA A 192 -17.60 -19.85 2.06
N LEU A 193 -17.88 -19.37 3.28
CA LEU A 193 -17.35 -19.97 4.50
C LEU A 193 -18.07 -21.26 4.92
N ASN A 194 -19.34 -21.46 4.57
CA ASN A 194 -20.06 -22.70 4.86
C ASN A 194 -19.68 -23.89 3.94
N SER A 195 -18.68 -23.73 3.08
CA SER A 195 -18.11 -24.83 2.28
C SER A 195 -17.51 -25.93 3.17
N GLU A 196 -17.71 -27.21 2.79
CA GLU A 196 -17.19 -28.37 3.53
C GLU A 196 -15.65 -28.38 3.67
N ASN A 197 -14.96 -27.71 2.75
CA ASN A 197 -13.48 -27.61 2.76
C ASN A 197 -12.95 -26.40 3.56
N VAL A 198 -13.84 -25.55 4.08
CA VAL A 198 -13.47 -24.28 4.73
C VAL A 198 -13.80 -24.30 6.22
N ARG A 199 -15.04 -24.67 6.58
CA ARG A 199 -15.50 -24.63 7.98
C ARG A 199 -15.27 -25.97 8.66
N PRO A 200 -14.62 -26.02 9.83
CA PRO A 200 -14.63 -27.21 10.67
C PRO A 200 -16.06 -27.65 10.99
N VAL A 201 -16.28 -28.97 10.99
CA VAL A 201 -17.61 -29.59 11.03
C VAL A 201 -18.47 -29.13 12.22
N ALA A 202 -17.85 -28.89 13.37
CA ALA A 202 -18.56 -28.55 14.60
C ALA A 202 -18.87 -27.06 14.78
N ASP A 203 -18.28 -26.18 13.96
CA ASP A 203 -18.35 -24.75 14.18
C ASP A 203 -19.68 -24.16 13.69
N ARG A 204 -20.29 -23.34 14.54
CA ARG A 204 -21.49 -22.56 14.23
C ARG A 204 -21.06 -21.16 13.78
N LEU A 205 -21.17 -20.92 12.49
CA LEU A 205 -20.83 -19.64 11.88
C LEU A 205 -22.01 -18.67 11.96
N THR A 206 -21.75 -17.45 12.42
CA THR A 206 -22.66 -16.30 12.30
C THR A 206 -21.90 -15.19 11.57
N VAL A 207 -22.43 -14.74 10.44
CA VAL A 207 -21.87 -13.63 9.67
C VAL A 207 -22.73 -12.39 9.90
N ARG A 208 -22.09 -11.25 10.23
CA ARG A 208 -22.77 -9.98 10.49
C ARG A 208 -21.97 -8.79 9.97
N SER A 209 -22.65 -7.68 9.73
CA SER A 209 -22.00 -6.40 9.43
C SER A 209 -21.23 -5.88 10.64
N ALA A 210 -20.17 -5.11 10.37
CA ALA A 210 -19.50 -4.25 11.33
C ALA A 210 -20.46 -3.23 11.94
N GLU A 211 -20.27 -2.92 13.21
CA GLU A 211 -20.88 -1.74 13.83
C GLU A 211 -20.07 -0.51 13.43
N ILE A 212 -20.71 0.41 12.70
CA ILE A 212 -20.06 1.62 12.18
C ILE A 212 -20.18 2.74 13.19
N ILE A 213 -19.04 3.22 13.69
CA ILE A 213 -18.94 4.34 14.62
C ILE A 213 -18.63 5.61 13.82
N PRO A 214 -19.60 6.52 13.62
CA PRO A 214 -19.36 7.75 12.90
C PRO A 214 -18.49 8.69 13.73
N TYR A 215 -17.52 9.33 13.09
CA TYR A 215 -16.74 10.41 13.68
C TYR A 215 -16.54 11.53 12.66
N ARG A 216 -16.11 12.70 13.16
CA ARG A 216 -15.76 13.84 12.32
C ARG A 216 -14.39 14.38 12.69
N VAL A 217 -13.73 15.00 11.73
CA VAL A 217 -12.45 15.68 11.92
C VAL A 217 -12.62 17.17 11.66
N GLU A 218 -12.38 18.00 12.66
CA GLU A 218 -12.42 19.46 12.51
C GLU A 218 -11.09 20.00 13.03
N ALA A 219 -10.27 20.49 12.11
CA ALA A 219 -8.93 20.97 12.42
C ALA A 219 -8.67 22.37 11.83
N THR A 220 -7.98 23.20 12.61
CA THR A 220 -7.40 24.46 12.14
C THR A 220 -5.88 24.31 12.13
N ILE A 221 -5.25 24.62 11.01
CA ILE A 221 -3.79 24.54 10.88
C ILE A 221 -3.20 25.94 10.71
N PHE A 222 -2.08 26.17 11.40
CA PHE A 222 -1.31 27.40 11.38
C PHE A 222 0.00 27.13 10.64
N LEU A 223 0.32 28.00 9.70
CA LEU A 223 1.43 27.81 8.76
C LEU A 223 2.59 28.73 9.12
N TYR A 224 3.80 28.34 8.75
CA TYR A 224 4.94 29.26 8.78
C TYR A 224 4.74 30.41 7.77
N PRO A 225 5.29 31.61 8.03
CA PRO A 225 5.21 32.73 7.10
C PRO A 225 5.85 32.39 5.74
N GLY A 226 5.07 32.48 4.66
CA GLY A 226 5.54 32.23 3.31
C GLY A 226 4.44 32.31 2.24
N PRO A 227 4.78 32.37 0.94
CA PRO A 227 3.80 32.44 -0.14
C PRO A 227 3.11 31.09 -0.42
N GLU A 228 3.54 30.02 0.24
CA GLU A 228 3.19 28.63 -0.08
C GLU A 228 1.97 28.10 0.68
N ALA A 229 1.14 28.99 1.23
CA ALA A 229 0.00 28.60 2.07
C ALA A 229 -0.98 27.64 1.34
N GLU A 230 -1.32 27.92 0.09
CA GLU A 230 -2.24 27.08 -0.70
C GLU A 230 -1.67 25.66 -0.94
N PRO A 231 -0.44 25.49 -1.46
CA PRO A 231 0.20 24.18 -1.57
C PRO A 231 0.23 23.38 -0.25
N VAL A 232 0.60 24.01 0.86
CA VAL A 232 0.70 23.35 2.17
C VAL A 232 -0.69 22.90 2.66
N MET A 233 -1.71 23.75 2.51
CA MET A 233 -3.10 23.39 2.84
C MET A 233 -3.58 22.19 2.00
N ALA A 234 -3.27 22.17 0.70
CA ALA A 234 -3.62 21.06 -0.18
C ALA A 234 -2.92 19.75 0.25
N ALA A 235 -1.62 19.83 0.59
CA ALA A 235 -0.86 18.70 1.08
C ALA A 235 -1.41 18.14 2.40
N ALA A 236 -1.76 19.01 3.35
CA ALA A 236 -2.34 18.62 4.64
C ALA A 236 -3.70 17.93 4.47
N LYS A 237 -4.58 18.46 3.60
CA LYS A 237 -5.87 17.84 3.27
C LYS A 237 -5.70 16.47 2.63
N ALA A 238 -4.80 16.35 1.65
CA ALA A 238 -4.50 15.07 1.01
C ALA A 238 -3.93 14.04 1.99
N SER A 239 -3.07 14.48 2.92
CA SER A 239 -2.52 13.63 3.98
C SER A 239 -3.61 13.13 4.93
N LEU A 240 -4.51 14.01 5.37
CA LEU A 240 -5.65 13.62 6.20
C LEU A 240 -6.58 12.63 5.47
N GLN A 241 -6.88 12.84 4.20
CA GLN A 241 -7.70 11.92 3.40
C GLN A 241 -7.05 10.55 3.28
N ARG A 242 -5.72 10.49 3.03
CA ARG A 242 -4.95 9.24 3.03
C ARG A 242 -5.04 8.53 4.39
N TYR A 243 -4.91 9.28 5.48
CA TYR A 243 -5.07 8.74 6.82
C TYR A 243 -6.49 8.17 7.02
N ILE A 244 -7.55 8.92 6.74
CA ILE A 244 -8.94 8.48 6.88
C ILE A 244 -9.17 7.17 6.11
N ALA A 245 -8.78 7.12 4.83
CA ALA A 245 -8.92 5.92 4.00
C ALA A 245 -8.15 4.71 4.57
N SER A 246 -6.98 4.94 5.16
CA SER A 246 -6.19 3.87 5.79
C SER A 246 -6.79 3.35 7.11
N GLN A 247 -7.62 4.14 7.79
CA GLN A 247 -8.24 3.78 9.06
C GLN A 247 -9.58 3.07 8.91
N THR A 248 -10.17 3.01 7.71
CA THR A 248 -11.40 2.25 7.42
C THR A 248 -11.12 0.74 7.45
N ARG A 249 -10.90 0.20 8.66
CA ARG A 249 -10.63 -1.20 8.99
C ARG A 249 -11.23 -1.57 10.34
N LEU A 250 -11.42 -2.86 10.57
CA LEU A 250 -12.00 -3.37 11.82
C LEU A 250 -11.02 -3.23 12.98
N GLY A 251 -11.53 -2.75 14.12
CA GLY A 251 -10.77 -2.61 15.37
C GLY A 251 -9.60 -1.63 15.31
N ARG A 252 -9.60 -0.70 14.34
CA ARG A 252 -8.59 0.37 14.26
C ARG A 252 -9.09 1.63 14.95
N ASP A 253 -8.49 1.93 16.09
CA ASP A 253 -8.78 3.15 16.84
C ASP A 253 -8.45 4.42 16.05
N ILE A 254 -9.28 5.44 16.21
CA ILE A 254 -9.00 6.78 15.73
C ILE A 254 -8.38 7.58 16.87
N ARG A 255 -7.06 7.75 16.80
CA ARG A 255 -6.27 8.46 17.82
C ARG A 255 -6.06 9.90 17.42
N ARG A 256 -6.24 10.83 18.36
CA ARG A 256 -5.98 12.27 18.15
C ARG A 256 -4.54 12.51 17.72
N SER A 257 -3.57 11.80 18.33
CA SER A 257 -2.15 11.89 17.97
C SER A 257 -1.87 11.53 16.51
N ALA A 258 -2.58 10.55 15.95
CA ALA A 258 -2.42 10.15 14.56
C ALA A 258 -3.02 11.20 13.60
N ILE A 259 -4.14 11.82 13.96
CA ILE A 259 -4.70 12.95 13.20
C ILE A 259 -3.74 14.15 13.23
N PHE A 260 -3.18 14.47 14.40
CA PHE A 260 -2.14 15.50 14.51
C PHE A 260 -0.96 15.17 13.59
N ALA A 261 -0.41 13.96 13.66
CA ALA A 261 0.71 13.55 12.83
C ALA A 261 0.39 13.64 11.33
N ALA A 262 -0.81 13.22 10.91
CA ALA A 262 -1.22 13.29 9.51
C ALA A 262 -1.33 14.74 8.99
N LEU A 263 -1.72 15.68 9.85
CA LEU A 263 -1.87 17.10 9.50
C LEU A 263 -0.55 17.90 9.58
N HIS A 264 0.47 17.42 10.31
CA HIS A 264 1.79 18.05 10.37
C HIS A 264 2.63 17.69 9.14
N VAL A 265 2.25 18.27 7.99
CA VAL A 265 3.08 18.25 6.78
C VAL A 265 4.12 19.37 6.82
N GLU A 266 5.10 19.33 5.91
CA GLU A 266 6.09 20.41 5.76
C GLU A 266 5.39 21.77 5.56
N GLY A 267 5.82 22.79 6.30
CA GLY A 267 5.21 24.13 6.30
C GLY A 267 4.11 24.35 7.35
N VAL A 268 3.63 23.32 8.04
CA VAL A 268 2.69 23.44 9.17
C VAL A 268 3.45 23.63 10.47
N GLN A 269 3.14 24.70 11.20
CA GLN A 269 3.75 25.01 12.49
C GLN A 269 2.97 24.36 13.65
N ARG A 270 1.63 24.46 13.60
CA ARG A 270 0.76 23.98 14.67
C ARG A 270 -0.60 23.57 14.12
N VAL A 271 -1.19 22.58 14.78
CA VAL A 271 -2.54 22.10 14.48
C VAL A 271 -3.38 22.21 15.74
N GLU A 272 -4.58 22.76 15.60
CA GLU A 272 -5.62 22.74 16.62
C GLU A 272 -6.74 21.80 16.18
N LEU A 273 -7.01 20.77 16.98
CA LEU A 273 -8.02 19.76 16.67
C LEU A 273 -9.26 19.95 17.56
N ALA A 274 -10.33 20.47 16.97
CA ALA A 274 -11.62 20.68 17.63
C ALA A 274 -12.44 19.38 17.74
N SER A 275 -12.34 18.49 16.75
CA SER A 275 -13.00 17.19 16.74
C SER A 275 -12.11 16.13 16.08
N PRO A 276 -12.02 14.90 16.61
CA PRO A 276 -12.73 14.38 17.80
C PRO A 276 -12.11 14.88 19.11
N GLN A 277 -12.92 15.16 20.14
CA GLN A 277 -12.44 15.70 21.44
C GLN A 277 -11.65 14.68 22.26
N ALA A 278 -11.94 13.39 22.08
CA ALA A 278 -11.23 12.27 22.70
C ALA A 278 -10.91 11.23 21.61
N ASP A 279 -10.04 10.28 21.93
CA ASP A 279 -9.76 9.15 21.05
C ASP A 279 -11.03 8.30 20.87
N VAL A 280 -11.25 7.79 19.66
CA VAL A 280 -12.31 6.82 19.37
C VAL A 280 -11.69 5.43 19.44
N VAL A 281 -12.02 4.68 20.49
CA VAL A 281 -11.51 3.33 20.71
C VAL A 281 -12.53 2.31 20.21
N LEU A 282 -12.09 1.40 19.36
CA LEU A 282 -12.93 0.41 18.71
C LEU A 282 -12.54 -1.00 19.15
N ASN A 283 -13.55 -1.87 19.28
CA ASN A 283 -13.31 -3.30 19.40
C ASN A 283 -13.19 -3.97 18.02
N LYS A 284 -12.85 -5.27 18.00
CA LYS A 284 -12.68 -6.05 16.77
C LYS A 284 -13.91 -6.13 15.86
N THR A 285 -15.09 -5.79 16.37
CA THR A 285 -16.36 -5.86 15.64
C THR A 285 -16.87 -4.49 15.20
N GLN A 286 -16.12 -3.44 15.50
CA GLN A 286 -16.44 -2.06 15.18
C GLN A 286 -15.46 -1.52 14.14
N ALA A 287 -15.93 -0.61 13.30
CA ALA A 287 -15.12 0.18 12.39
C ALA A 287 -15.54 1.65 12.48
N ALA A 288 -14.58 2.56 12.31
CA ALA A 288 -14.88 3.99 12.27
C ALA A 288 -15.18 4.44 10.84
N SER A 289 -16.16 5.34 10.70
CA SER A 289 -16.48 5.99 9.43
C SER A 289 -16.44 7.51 9.60
N CYS A 290 -15.65 8.18 8.77
CA CYS A 290 -15.52 9.64 8.82
C CYS A 290 -16.69 10.28 8.08
N SER A 291 -17.71 10.72 8.80
CA SER A 291 -18.92 11.32 8.20
C SER A 291 -18.66 12.71 7.62
N GLN A 292 -17.75 13.46 8.24
CA GLN A 292 -17.38 14.80 7.80
C GLN A 292 -15.95 15.13 8.24
N TRP A 293 -15.23 15.86 7.39
CA TRP A 293 -13.94 16.43 7.77
C TRP A 293 -13.78 17.85 7.24
N SER A 294 -13.06 18.69 7.97
CA SER A 294 -12.71 20.04 7.58
C SER A 294 -11.31 20.41 8.09
N VAL A 295 -10.56 21.09 7.22
CA VAL A 295 -9.25 21.67 7.54
C VAL A 295 -9.25 23.12 7.11
N THR A 296 -9.17 24.04 8.07
CA THR A 296 -9.19 25.49 7.85
C THR A 296 -7.83 26.11 8.14
N ASN A 297 -7.50 27.18 7.41
CA ASN A 297 -6.29 27.96 7.66
C ASN A 297 -6.53 28.92 8.83
N GLY A 298 -5.75 28.78 9.91
CA GLY A 298 -5.78 29.67 11.08
C GLY A 298 -4.98 30.95 10.90
N GLY A 299 -4.22 31.05 9.81
CA GLY A 299 -3.24 32.12 9.56
C GLY A 299 -1.82 31.68 9.89
N THR A 300 -0.97 32.67 10.12
CA THR A 300 0.42 32.48 10.57
C THR A 300 0.53 32.92 12.01
N ASP A 301 1.08 32.09 12.88
CA ASP A 301 1.50 32.53 14.22
C ASP A 301 2.82 33.31 14.01
N GLU A 302 2.85 34.59 14.38
CA GLU A 302 4.09 35.39 14.44
C GLU A 302 5.02 34.91 15.57
#